data_AF-A0A7K8DKI7-F1
#
_entry.id   AF-A0A7K8DKI7-F1
#
_cell.length_a   1.000
_cell.length_b   1.000
_cell.length_c   1.000
_cell.angle_alpha   90.00
_cell.angle_beta   90.00
_cell.angle_gamma   90.00
#
_symmetry.space_group_name_H-M   'P 1'
#
loop_
_entity.id
_entity.type
_entity.pdbx_description
1 polymer ?
#
loop_
_entity_poly.entity_id
_entity_poly.type
_entity_poly.pdbx_seq_one_letter_code
_entity_poly.pdbx_strand_id
1 'polypeptide(L)'
;FRGSMRSPPKKPSAPPGDPPGTPPLAPVLQLLRNQLQEKDALIRHLESDWERSRAQREREERLLVTAWYNMGLALQQQEGGTAPRGLPSGAQSFLAQQRLATVARRARTPHGRAPSS
;
A
#
# COMPACT_ATOMS: atom_id res chain seq x y z
N PHE A 1 10.40 4.60 98.83
CA PHE A 1 10.04 3.45 97.98
C PHE A 1 8.79 3.78 97.15
N ARG A 2 8.93 4.16 95.87
CA ARG A 2 8.15 3.66 94.72
C ARG A 2 8.62 4.39 93.45
N GLY A 3 8.91 3.61 92.42
CA GLY A 3 9.68 4.01 91.25
C GLY A 3 8.92 4.84 90.23
N SER A 4 9.67 5.75 89.60
CA SER A 4 9.32 6.38 88.33
C SER A 4 9.68 5.40 87.21
N MET A 5 8.69 4.70 86.67
CA MET A 5 8.87 3.88 85.45
C MET A 5 8.54 4.76 84.24
N ARG A 6 9.58 5.29 83.58
CA ARG A 6 9.43 5.86 82.24
C ARG A 6 9.08 4.73 81.27
N SER A 7 7.90 4.83 80.64
CA SER A 7 7.51 3.97 79.52
C SER A 7 8.43 4.21 78.33
N PRO A 8 8.86 3.17 77.59
CA PRO A 8 9.62 3.36 76.36
C PRO A 8 8.70 3.88 75.23
N PRO A 9 9.25 4.61 74.24
CA PRO A 9 8.48 5.08 73.10
C PRO A 9 8.12 3.91 72.17
N LYS A 10 6.83 3.79 71.80
CA LYS A 10 6.40 2.88 70.75
C LYS A 10 6.85 3.43 69.40
N LYS A 11 7.73 2.69 68.69
CA LYS A 11 8.03 2.93 67.28
C LYS A 11 6.73 2.77 66.47
N PRO A 12 6.41 3.67 65.52
CA PRO A 12 5.31 3.45 64.60
C PRO A 12 5.62 2.21 63.76
N SER A 13 4.68 1.27 63.74
CA SER A 13 4.67 0.13 62.84
C SER A 13 4.71 0.64 61.40
N ALA A 14 5.80 0.34 60.69
CA ALA A 14 5.87 0.53 59.25
C ALA A 14 4.72 -0.24 58.57
N PRO A 15 4.13 0.27 57.48
CA PRO A 15 3.17 -0.49 56.69
C PRO A 15 3.87 -1.74 56.14
N PRO A 16 3.16 -2.88 55.97
CA PRO A 16 3.75 -4.06 55.37
C PRO A 16 4.13 -3.70 53.94
N GLY A 17 5.44 -3.65 53.67
CA GLY A 17 5.97 -3.43 52.34
C GLY A 17 5.51 -4.55 51.41
N ASP A 18 5.16 -4.17 50.19
CA ASP A 18 4.94 -5.08 49.08
C ASP A 18 6.09 -6.10 48.96
N PRO A 19 5.83 -7.35 48.55
CA PRO A 19 6.84 -8.39 48.56
C PRO A 19 8.01 -8.05 47.60
N PRO A 20 9.27 -8.24 48.02
CA PRO A 20 10.43 -7.98 47.19
C PRO A 20 10.57 -9.10 46.16
N GLY A 21 10.32 -8.80 44.88
CA GLY A 21 10.61 -9.74 43.80
C GLY A 21 9.65 -9.73 42.62
N THR A 22 8.53 -9.00 42.68
CA THR A 22 7.74 -8.77 41.46
C THR A 22 8.50 -7.78 40.56
N PRO A 23 8.97 -8.19 39.37
CA PRO A 23 9.44 -7.23 38.39
C PRO A 23 8.32 -6.21 38.14
N PRO A 24 8.63 -4.94 37.88
CA PRO A 24 7.59 -3.94 37.71
C PRO A 24 6.68 -4.38 36.55
N LEU A 25 5.45 -4.81 36.86
CA LEU A 25 4.48 -5.31 35.89
C LEU A 25 4.13 -4.22 34.86
N ALA A 26 4.25 -2.95 35.25
CA ALA A 26 3.92 -1.80 34.42
C ALA A 26 4.71 -1.76 33.08
N PRO A 27 6.06 -1.82 33.05
CA PRO A 27 6.81 -1.86 31.79
C PRO A 27 6.48 -3.06 30.90
N VAL A 28 6.24 -4.24 31.48
CA VAL A 28 5.85 -5.43 30.70
C VAL A 28 4.46 -5.23 30.07
N LEU A 29 3.51 -4.66 30.81
CA LEU A 29 2.19 -4.33 30.30
C LEU A 29 2.24 -3.26 29.20
N GLN A 30 3.11 -2.24 29.34
CA GLN A 30 3.31 -1.24 28.29
C GLN A 30 3.88 -1.88 27.02
N LEU A 31 4.88 -2.77 27.16
CA LEU A 31 5.44 -3.50 26.03
C LEU A 31 4.38 -4.35 25.32
N LEU A 32 3.56 -5.08 26.07
CA LEU A 32 2.47 -5.89 25.52
C LEU A 32 1.42 -5.05 24.79
N ARG A 33 1.07 -3.87 25.32
CA ARG A 33 0.16 -2.92 24.63
C ARG A 33 0.76 -2.44 23.32
N ASN A 34 2.04 -2.09 23.31
CA ASN A 34 2.72 -1.67 22.08
C ASN A 34 2.74 -2.82 21.06
N GLN A 35 3.06 -4.04 21.48
CA GLN A 35 3.04 -5.21 20.59
C GLN A 35 1.65 -5.48 20.02
N LEU A 36 0.60 -5.31 20.82
CA LEU A 36 -0.78 -5.46 20.33
C LEU A 36 -1.11 -4.38 19.30
N GLN A 37 -0.77 -3.12 19.57
CA GLN A 37 -0.99 -2.02 18.63
C GLN A 37 -0.24 -2.20 17.32
N GLU A 38 1.00 -2.67 17.36
CA GLU A 38 1.80 -2.99 16.17
C GLU A 38 1.16 -4.13 15.37
N LYS A 39 0.69 -5.18 16.04
CA LYS A 39 0.01 -6.30 15.39
C LYS A 39 -1.32 -5.86 14.76
N ASP A 40 -2.10 -5.04 15.44
CA ASP A 40 -3.35 -4.46 14.90
C ASP A 40 -3.09 -3.54 13.70
N ALA A 41 -1.99 -2.80 13.70
CA ALA A 41 -1.57 -2.01 12.55
C ALA A 41 -1.17 -2.90 11.37
N LEU A 42 -0.42 -3.98 11.63
CA LEU A 42 -0.02 -4.94 10.61
C LEU A 42 -1.22 -5.67 10.01
N ILE A 43 -2.18 -6.11 10.83
CA ILE A 43 -3.41 -6.76 10.37
C ILE A 43 -4.15 -5.84 9.40
N ARG A 44 -4.40 -4.58 9.79
CA ARG A 44 -5.10 -3.61 8.93
C ARG A 44 -4.37 -3.34 7.61
N HIS A 45 -3.03 -3.30 7.66
CA HIS A 45 -2.22 -3.14 6.45
C HIS A 45 -2.40 -4.33 5.50
N LEU A 46 -2.30 -5.55 6.02
CA LEU A 46 -2.44 -6.78 5.25
C LEU A 46 -3.86 -6.93 4.67
N GLU A 47 -4.89 -6.56 5.42
CA GLU A 47 -6.28 -6.54 4.95
C GLU A 47 -6.43 -5.58 3.77
N SER A 48 -5.95 -4.33 3.90
CA SER A 48 -5.96 -3.35 2.81
C SER A 48 -5.20 -3.84 1.57
N ASP A 49 -4.02 -4.44 1.74
CA ASP A 49 -3.24 -4.97 0.62
C ASP A 49 -3.93 -6.14 -0.07
N TRP A 50 -4.58 -7.00 0.71
CA TRP A 50 -5.36 -8.11 0.17
C TRP A 50 -6.56 -7.60 -0.65
N GLU A 51 -7.30 -6.62 -0.14
CA GLU A 51 -8.40 -5.98 -0.85
C GLU A 51 -7.94 -5.32 -2.15
N ARG A 52 -6.83 -4.59 -2.13
CA ARG A 52 -6.22 -3.98 -3.33
C ARG A 52 -5.83 -5.04 -4.36
N SER A 53 -5.17 -6.10 -3.91
CA SER A 53 -4.74 -7.21 -4.78
C SER A 53 -5.94 -7.95 -5.40
N ARG A 54 -7.02 -8.10 -4.63
CA ARG A 54 -8.28 -8.67 -5.13
C ARG A 54 -8.91 -7.76 -6.20
N ALA A 55 -9.05 -6.47 -5.92
CA ALA A 55 -9.63 -5.51 -6.86
C ALA A 55 -8.82 -5.41 -8.16
N GLN A 56 -7.48 -5.50 -8.06
CA GLN A 56 -6.61 -5.54 -9.23
C GLN A 56 -6.86 -6.79 -10.09
N ARG A 57 -6.91 -7.98 -9.47
CA ARG A 57 -7.20 -9.23 -10.20
C ARG A 57 -8.54 -9.18 -10.91
N GLU A 58 -9.60 -8.73 -10.23
CA GLU A 58 -10.92 -8.60 -10.85
C GLU A 58 -10.91 -7.62 -12.04
N ARG A 59 -10.12 -6.54 -11.95
CA ARG A 59 -9.94 -5.61 -13.08
C ARG A 59 -9.18 -6.26 -14.24
N GLU A 60 -8.12 -7.01 -13.96
CA GLU A 60 -7.33 -7.73 -14.96
C GLU A 60 -8.19 -8.79 -15.67
N GLU A 61 -8.99 -9.56 -14.94
CA GLU A 61 -9.93 -10.53 -15.50
C GLU A 61 -10.92 -9.89 -16.49
N ARG A 62 -11.50 -8.74 -16.12
CA ARG A 62 -12.39 -7.99 -17.03
C ARG A 62 -11.68 -7.54 -18.30
N LEU A 63 -10.43 -7.09 -18.18
CA LEU A 63 -9.62 -6.69 -19.34
C LEU A 63 -9.28 -7.88 -20.22
N LEU A 64 -8.92 -9.03 -19.63
CA LEU A 64 -8.64 -10.26 -20.36
C LEU A 64 -9.86 -10.75 -21.14
N VAL A 65 -11.03 -10.80 -20.51
CA VAL A 65 -12.29 -11.19 -21.16
C VAL A 65 -12.61 -10.25 -22.33
N THR A 66 -12.47 -8.94 -22.10
CA THR A 66 -12.72 -7.92 -23.15
C THR A 66 -11.74 -8.04 -24.30
N ALA A 67 -10.45 -8.19 -24.00
CA ALA A 67 -9.42 -8.36 -25.02
C ALA A 67 -9.65 -9.63 -25.84
N TRP A 68 -10.01 -10.74 -25.19
CA TRP A 68 -10.29 -12.00 -25.87
C TRP A 68 -11.48 -11.89 -26.82
N TYR A 69 -12.58 -11.29 -26.38
CA TYR A 69 -13.73 -11.03 -27.25
C TYR A 69 -13.37 -10.13 -28.44
N ASN A 70 -12.64 -9.04 -28.17
CA ASN A 70 -12.21 -8.11 -29.22
C ASN A 70 -11.25 -8.78 -30.23
N MET A 71 -10.36 -9.66 -29.77
CA MET A 71 -9.48 -10.44 -30.64
C MET A 71 -10.28 -11.42 -31.50
N GLY A 72 -11.26 -12.12 -30.92
CA GLY A 72 -12.15 -13.03 -31.66
C GLY A 72 -12.91 -12.31 -32.77
N LEU A 73 -13.45 -11.12 -32.47
CA LEU A 73 -14.12 -10.28 -33.47
C LEU A 73 -13.14 -9.82 -34.56
N ALA A 74 -11.92 -9.41 -34.19
CA ALA A 74 -10.91 -8.99 -35.16
C ALA A 74 -10.51 -10.12 -36.13
N LEU A 75 -10.36 -11.36 -35.63
CA LEU A 75 -10.09 -12.53 -36.46
C LEU A 75 -11.25 -12.83 -37.41
N GLN A 76 -12.49 -12.80 -36.93
CA GLN A 76 -13.66 -13.02 -37.77
C GLN A 76 -13.78 -11.97 -38.89
N GLN A 77 -13.46 -10.71 -38.59
CA GLN A 77 -13.44 -9.62 -39.56
C GLN A 77 -12.32 -9.79 -40.60
N GLN A 78 -11.23 -10.45 -40.24
CA GLN A 78 -10.09 -10.74 -41.11
C GLN A 78 -10.33 -11.97 -42.02
N GLU A 79 -10.99 -13.01 -41.52
CA GLU A 79 -11.33 -14.22 -42.28
C GLU A 79 -12.59 -14.04 -43.14
N GLY A 80 -13.54 -13.20 -42.70
CA GLY A 80 -14.84 -12.98 -43.36
C GLY A 80 -14.84 -12.06 -44.57
N GLY A 81 -13.69 -11.54 -45.04
CA GLY A 81 -13.57 -10.81 -46.31
C GLY A 81 -14.46 -9.57 -46.49
N THR A 82 -15.20 -9.13 -45.48
CA THR A 82 -16.04 -7.94 -45.53
C THR A 82 -15.60 -6.99 -44.44
N ALA A 83 -14.51 -6.27 -44.70
CA ALA A 83 -14.23 -5.05 -43.96
C ALA A 83 -15.51 -4.18 -43.98
N PRO A 84 -16.10 -3.80 -42.83
CA PRO A 84 -17.06 -2.72 -42.83
C PRO A 84 -16.28 -1.46 -43.22
N ARG A 85 -16.45 -1.08 -44.48
CA ARG A 85 -16.19 0.25 -45.03
C ARG A 85 -17.01 1.27 -44.22
N GLY A 86 -16.52 1.60 -43.03
CA GLY A 86 -17.26 2.44 -42.08
C GLY A 86 -16.61 2.68 -40.72
N LEU A 87 -15.61 1.88 -40.30
CA LEU A 87 -14.75 2.29 -39.19
C LEU A 87 -13.39 2.71 -39.76
N PRO A 88 -12.89 3.93 -39.49
CA PRO A 88 -11.58 4.32 -39.95
C PRO A 88 -10.57 3.32 -39.38
N SER A 89 -9.96 2.59 -40.29
CA SER A 89 -8.62 2.03 -40.12
C SER A 89 -7.78 3.05 -39.35
N GLY A 90 -7.46 2.76 -38.09
CA GLY A 90 -6.60 3.61 -37.28
C GLY A 90 -7.25 4.38 -36.12
N ALA A 91 -8.07 3.75 -35.29
CA ALA A 91 -8.25 4.24 -33.92
C ALA A 91 -6.99 3.91 -33.08
N GLN A 92 -5.86 4.53 -33.42
CA GLN A 92 -4.70 4.57 -32.54
C GLN A 92 -5.15 5.18 -31.21
N SER A 93 -4.86 4.52 -30.08
CA SER A 93 -5.18 5.06 -28.75
C SER A 93 -4.62 6.49 -28.62
N PHE A 94 -5.22 7.34 -27.79
CA PHE A 94 -4.72 8.70 -27.58
C PHE A 94 -3.21 8.71 -27.23
N LEU A 95 -2.75 7.69 -26.49
CA LEU A 95 -1.33 7.48 -26.20
C LEU A 95 -0.51 7.12 -27.46
N ALA A 96 -1.04 6.28 -28.35
CA ALA A 96 -0.39 5.98 -29.63
C ALA A 96 -0.36 7.21 -30.56
N GLN A 97 -1.41 8.02 -30.60
CA GLN A 97 -1.42 9.29 -31.32
C GLN A 97 -0.40 10.27 -30.72
N GLN A 98 -0.31 10.35 -29.39
CA GLN A 98 0.68 11.16 -28.69
C GLN A 98 2.11 10.71 -29.01
N ARG A 99 2.39 9.40 -29.03
CA ARG A 99 3.68 8.84 -29.44
C ARG A 99 4.03 9.25 -30.86
N LEU A 100 3.12 9.08 -31.81
CA LEU A 100 3.33 9.46 -33.21
C LEU A 100 3.57 10.97 -33.38
N ALA A 101 2.77 11.81 -32.71
CA ALA A 101 2.96 13.25 -32.72
C ALA A 101 4.33 13.68 -32.15
N THR A 102 4.79 13.00 -31.09
CA THR A 102 6.09 13.27 -30.46
C THR A 102 7.25 12.85 -31.37
N VAL A 103 7.15 11.68 -32.00
CA VAL A 103 8.15 11.17 -32.97
C VAL A 103 8.22 12.09 -34.20
N ALA A 104 7.09 12.51 -34.74
CA ALA A 104 7.03 13.41 -35.90
C ALA A 104 7.66 14.79 -35.61
N ARG A 105 7.51 15.33 -34.39
CA ARG A 105 8.15 16.59 -33.98
C ARG A 105 9.67 16.45 -33.87
N ARG A 106 10.17 15.33 -33.35
CA ARG A 106 11.63 15.05 -33.26
C ARG A 106 12.25 14.79 -34.64
N ALA A 107 11.50 14.21 -35.57
CA ALA A 107 11.94 14.04 -36.95
C ALA A 107 12.04 15.38 -37.72
N ARG A 108 11.34 16.42 -37.27
CA ARG A 108 11.34 17.77 -37.87
C ARG A 108 12.36 18.74 -37.27
N THR A 109 13.12 18.33 -36.25
CA THR A 109 14.30 19.10 -35.82
C THR A 109 15.50 18.63 -36.64
N PRO A 110 15.92 19.34 -37.69
CA PRO A 110 17.21 19.06 -38.29
C PRO A 110 18.27 19.37 -37.24
N HIS A 111 19.06 18.35 -36.88
CA HIS A 111 20.36 18.57 -36.30
C HIS A 111 21.14 19.49 -37.26
N GLY A 112 21.56 20.64 -36.73
CA GLY A 112 21.89 21.81 -37.52
C GLY A 112 23.17 21.70 -38.34
N ARG A 113 23.39 22.73 -39.16
CA ARG A 113 24.71 23.28 -39.48
C ARG A 113 24.54 24.56 -40.29
N ALA A 114 24.90 25.71 -39.73
CA ALA A 114 25.45 26.81 -40.49
C ALA A 114 26.87 27.02 -39.93
N PRO A 115 27.95 26.69 -40.68
CA PRO A 115 29.24 27.25 -40.37
C PRO A 115 29.19 28.75 -40.67
N SER A 116 29.65 29.52 -39.70
CA SER A 116 29.89 30.96 -39.73
C SER A 116 30.68 31.39 -40.97
N SER A 117 30.44 32.66 -41.32
CA SER A 117 31.11 33.50 -42.33
C SER A 117 32.62 33.38 -42.38
#